data_AF-A0A6J4ZN11-F1
#
_entry.id   AF-A0A6J4ZN11-F1
#
_cell.length_a   1.000
_cell.length_b   1.000
_cell.length_c   1.000
_cell.angle_alpha   90.00
_cell.angle_beta   90.00
_cell.angle_gamma   90.00
#
_symmetry.space_group_name_H-M   'P 1'
#
loop_
_entity.id
_entity.type
_entity.pdbx_description
1 polymer ?
#
loop_
_entity_poly.entity_id
_entity_poly.type
_entity_poly.pdbx_seq_one_letter_code
_entity_poly.pdbx_strand_id
1 'polypeptide(L)'
;MNMVTSSKGKPLMPALDDTDLACLIALQADPRASWRELGAATGIAERTVARRIKRLMDADALRVIAEADPLATGRGVVLHAWVRCRSGRVAEAAEALARLGITQLVVTLAGTADLMAELTLADAADMPDVVTRVLPSIDGVEQVEARLVLRPFRRAGQWRIQADGAAPEAPDPASQAPLALTEPEQRIVAHLMRDGRASLAELSAHAEVSEPTAQRLLQHLVERRALSFRVEVEPALVGFPVEAVISVQVRPQVVDALAAHLALDPNTRCLFGTSGASQLFWHVLCRDSLHLWDVVTRRLGELDGVLASEVGVVMRAYKRCGIVREGARLGADAA
;
A
#
# COMPACT_ATOMS: atom_id res chain seq x y z
N MET A 1 13.03 18.30 -19.58
CA MET A 1 13.90 17.11 -19.70
C MET A 1 14.58 16.92 -18.35
N ASN A 2 13.85 16.39 -17.36
CA ASN A 2 14.35 16.31 -15.98
C ASN A 2 14.81 14.87 -15.70
N MET A 3 16.12 14.71 -15.55
CA MET A 3 16.77 13.45 -15.22
C MET A 3 16.73 13.24 -13.70
N VAL A 4 16.18 12.10 -13.26
CA VAL A 4 16.37 11.59 -11.90
C VAL A 4 17.51 10.57 -11.96
N THR A 5 18.70 10.94 -11.50
CA THR A 5 19.89 10.09 -11.56
C THR A 5 19.84 8.93 -10.56
N SER A 6 20.23 7.72 -10.97
CA SER A 6 20.57 6.60 -10.06
C SER A 6 21.93 6.01 -10.43
N SER A 7 22.77 5.74 -9.42
CA SER A 7 24.20 5.41 -9.55
C SER A 7 24.51 3.94 -9.87
N LYS A 8 23.54 3.14 -10.33
CA LYS A 8 23.75 1.69 -10.58
C LYS A 8 23.05 1.22 -11.85
N GLY A 9 23.64 1.49 -13.02
CA GLY A 9 23.66 0.66 -14.25
C GLY A 9 22.36 0.11 -14.88
N LYS A 10 21.18 0.19 -14.26
CA LYS A 10 19.87 -0.12 -14.83
C LYS A 10 19.35 1.14 -15.51
N PRO A 11 18.72 1.07 -16.71
CA PRO A 11 18.25 2.26 -17.42
C PRO A 11 17.33 3.10 -16.52
N LEU A 12 17.49 4.44 -16.52
CA LEU A 12 16.60 5.33 -15.79
C LEU A 12 15.14 4.99 -16.15
N MET A 13 14.25 4.97 -15.16
CA MET A 13 12.83 4.77 -15.46
C MET A 13 12.37 5.89 -16.39
N PRO A 14 11.75 5.58 -17.54
CA PRO A 14 11.28 6.59 -18.46
C PRO A 14 10.22 7.44 -17.76
N ALA A 15 10.35 8.77 -17.87
CA ALA A 15 9.33 9.69 -17.39
C ALA A 15 7.99 9.32 -18.02
N LEU A 16 6.94 9.23 -17.19
CA LEU A 16 5.59 8.98 -17.67
C LEU A 16 5.09 10.22 -18.43
N ASP A 17 4.55 10.00 -19.62
CA ASP A 17 3.84 11.04 -20.36
C ASP A 17 2.34 11.06 -19.99
N ASP A 18 1.60 12.06 -20.45
CA ASP A 18 0.16 12.21 -20.17
C ASP A 18 -0.66 11.02 -20.67
N THR A 19 -0.20 10.34 -21.72
CA THR A 19 -0.86 9.13 -22.25
C THR A 19 -0.64 7.95 -21.31
N ASP A 20 0.58 7.77 -20.81
CA ASP A 20 0.88 6.77 -19.78
C ASP A 20 0.01 7.03 -18.55
N LEU A 21 -0.08 8.28 -18.07
CA LEU A 21 -0.89 8.65 -16.92
C LEU A 21 -2.39 8.37 -17.14
N ALA A 22 -2.94 8.71 -18.30
CA ALA A 22 -4.33 8.42 -18.65
C ALA A 22 -4.62 6.90 -18.66
N CYS A 23 -3.71 6.10 -19.22
CA CYS A 23 -3.80 4.63 -19.17
C CYS A 23 -3.75 4.10 -17.74
N LEU A 24 -2.88 4.67 -16.89
CA LEU A 24 -2.75 4.28 -15.48
C LEU A 24 -4.00 4.60 -14.66
N ILE A 25 -4.58 5.78 -14.86
CA ILE A 25 -5.82 6.20 -14.19
C ILE A 25 -6.97 5.26 -14.56
N ALA A 26 -7.13 4.96 -15.86
CA ALA A 26 -8.15 4.02 -16.31
C ALA A 26 -7.93 2.60 -15.76
N LEU A 27 -6.68 2.13 -15.72
CA LEU A 27 -6.34 0.83 -15.12
C LEU A 27 -6.54 0.82 -13.60
N GLN A 28 -6.35 1.94 -12.89
CA GLN A 28 -6.67 2.02 -11.46
C GLN A 28 -8.17 1.97 -11.18
N ALA A 29 -8.99 2.47 -12.09
CA ALA A 29 -10.44 2.39 -12.00
C ALA A 29 -10.94 0.95 -12.21
N ASP A 30 -10.39 0.23 -13.17
CA ASP A 30 -10.66 -1.20 -13.38
C ASP A 30 -9.36 -1.97 -13.71
N PRO A 31 -8.69 -2.55 -12.68
CA PRO A 31 -7.41 -3.23 -12.87
C PRO A 31 -7.50 -4.51 -13.72
N ARG A 32 -8.70 -5.09 -13.87
CA ARG A 32 -8.92 -6.32 -14.65
C ARG A 32 -9.55 -6.07 -16.02
N ALA A 33 -9.96 -4.84 -16.34
CA ALA A 33 -10.48 -4.47 -17.65
C ALA A 33 -9.58 -4.95 -18.80
N SER A 34 -10.23 -5.35 -19.89
CA SER A 34 -9.57 -5.65 -21.15
C SER A 34 -8.95 -4.39 -21.76
N TRP A 35 -7.94 -4.57 -22.63
CA TRP A 35 -7.32 -3.44 -23.33
C TRP A 35 -8.32 -2.64 -24.17
N ARG A 36 -9.35 -3.31 -24.70
CA ARG A 36 -10.45 -2.71 -25.44
C ARG A 36 -11.29 -1.78 -24.57
N GLU A 37 -11.66 -2.22 -23.36
CA GLU A 37 -12.43 -1.42 -22.41
C GLU A 37 -11.62 -0.21 -21.93
N LEU A 38 -10.34 -0.40 -21.61
CA LEU A 38 -9.45 0.69 -21.24
C LEU A 38 -9.25 1.70 -22.38
N GLY A 39 -9.16 1.23 -23.63
CA GLY A 39 -9.11 2.10 -24.81
C GLY A 39 -10.38 2.92 -24.98
N ALA A 40 -11.56 2.31 -24.79
CA ALA A 40 -12.83 3.00 -24.83
C ALA A 40 -12.95 4.06 -23.72
N ALA A 41 -12.52 3.74 -22.49
CA ALA A 41 -12.58 4.65 -21.34
C ALA A 41 -11.64 5.86 -21.47
N THR A 42 -10.51 5.70 -22.18
CA THR A 42 -9.49 6.75 -22.33
C THR A 42 -9.58 7.52 -23.65
N GLY A 43 -10.32 7.01 -24.64
CA GLY A 43 -10.27 7.52 -26.02
C GLY A 43 -8.96 7.18 -26.76
N ILE A 44 -8.11 6.33 -26.18
CA ILE A 44 -6.84 5.90 -26.76
C ILE A 44 -7.05 4.57 -27.49
N ALA A 45 -6.41 4.40 -28.66
CA ALA A 45 -6.47 3.14 -29.40
C ALA A 45 -6.00 1.94 -28.54
N GLU A 46 -6.73 0.83 -28.58
CA GLU A 46 -6.47 -0.39 -27.80
C GLU A 46 -5.01 -0.86 -27.87
N ARG A 47 -4.43 -0.91 -29.09
CA ARG A 47 -3.01 -1.29 -29.28
C ARG A 47 -2.05 -0.35 -28.57
N THR A 48 -2.37 0.94 -28.51
CA THR A 48 -1.56 1.93 -27.80
C THR A 48 -1.66 1.71 -26.29
N VAL A 49 -2.87 1.52 -25.74
CA VAL A 49 -3.06 1.21 -24.32
C VAL A 49 -2.29 -0.05 -23.92
N ALA A 50 -2.48 -1.15 -24.66
CA ALA A 50 -1.80 -2.41 -24.39
C ALA A 50 -0.27 -2.26 -24.44
N ARG A 51 0.26 -1.58 -25.46
CA ARG A 51 1.71 -1.33 -25.58
C ARG A 51 2.25 -0.48 -24.43
N ARG A 52 1.52 0.55 -24.01
CA ARG A 52 1.93 1.49 -22.96
C ARG A 52 1.97 0.81 -21.59
N ILE A 53 0.89 0.10 -21.22
CA ILE A 53 0.80 -0.61 -19.94
C ILE A 53 1.80 -1.77 -19.88
N LYS A 54 1.93 -2.58 -20.95
CA LYS A 54 2.92 -3.68 -21.00
C LYS A 54 4.34 -3.17 -20.82
N ARG A 55 4.72 -2.07 -21.49
CA ARG A 55 6.03 -1.45 -21.30
C ARG A 55 6.29 -1.06 -19.83
N LEU A 56 5.28 -0.58 -19.10
CA LEU A 56 5.42 -0.24 -17.68
C LEU A 56 5.54 -1.49 -16.79
N MET A 57 4.81 -2.56 -17.12
CA MET A 57 4.93 -3.85 -16.44
C MET A 57 6.31 -4.47 -16.68
N ASP A 58 6.78 -4.51 -17.92
CA ASP A 58 8.08 -5.07 -18.33
C ASP A 58 9.26 -4.29 -17.73
N ALA A 59 9.05 -3.02 -17.37
CA ALA A 59 10.05 -2.17 -16.73
C ALA A 59 10.00 -2.21 -15.19
N ASP A 60 9.16 -3.05 -14.60
CA ASP A 60 8.86 -3.11 -13.16
C ASP A 60 8.38 -1.78 -12.57
N ALA A 61 7.77 -0.93 -13.40
CA ALA A 61 7.22 0.36 -12.99
C ALA A 61 5.80 0.22 -12.43
N LEU A 62 5.10 -0.83 -12.85
CA LEU A 62 3.71 -1.10 -12.52
C LEU A 62 3.47 -2.59 -12.37
N ARG A 63 2.62 -2.97 -11.41
CA ARG A 63 2.03 -4.31 -11.34
C ARG A 63 0.58 -4.23 -10.93
N VAL A 64 -0.27 -5.05 -11.55
CA VAL A 64 -1.62 -5.27 -11.06
C VAL A 64 -1.55 -6.42 -10.07
N ILE A 65 -2.06 -6.19 -8.87
CA ILE A 65 -2.09 -7.19 -7.79
C ILE A 65 -3.47 -7.24 -7.16
N ALA A 66 -3.75 -8.34 -6.49
CA ALA A 66 -4.85 -8.39 -5.54
C ALA A 66 -4.40 -7.99 -4.13
N GLU A 67 -5.30 -7.36 -3.39
CA GLU A 67 -5.15 -7.04 -1.97
C GLU A 67 -6.26 -7.79 -1.23
N ALA A 68 -5.85 -8.74 -0.38
CA ALA A 68 -6.74 -9.44 0.52
C ALA A 68 -6.96 -8.60 1.77
N ASP A 69 -8.20 -8.49 2.23
CA ASP A 69 -8.48 -7.84 3.50
C ASP A 69 -8.14 -8.80 4.65
N PRO A 70 -7.14 -8.52 5.49
CA PRO A 70 -6.82 -9.40 6.63
C PRO A 70 -8.05 -9.61 7.53
N LEU A 71 -8.79 -8.54 7.81
CA LEU A 71 -9.96 -8.60 8.68
C LEU A 71 -11.09 -9.45 8.06
N ALA A 72 -11.32 -9.34 6.75
CA ALA A 72 -12.36 -10.13 6.07
C ALA A 72 -11.96 -11.61 5.89
N THR A 73 -10.65 -11.91 5.82
CA THR A 73 -10.11 -13.26 5.58
C THR A 73 -9.80 -14.05 6.85
N GLY A 74 -10.14 -13.51 8.03
CA GLY A 74 -9.87 -14.15 9.32
C GLY A 74 -8.40 -14.08 9.76
N ARG A 75 -7.58 -13.23 9.14
CA ARG A 75 -6.19 -12.94 9.55
C ARG A 75 -6.18 -11.61 10.31
N GLY A 76 -6.06 -11.66 11.62
CA GLY A 76 -6.74 -10.64 12.44
C GLY A 76 -5.96 -9.39 12.81
N VAL A 77 -4.62 -9.42 12.78
CA VAL A 77 -3.83 -8.42 13.52
C VAL A 77 -2.86 -7.69 12.60
N VAL A 78 -3.08 -6.39 12.44
CA VAL A 78 -2.15 -5.49 11.75
C VAL A 78 -1.39 -4.68 12.79
N LEU A 79 -0.06 -4.75 12.75
CA LEU A 79 0.83 -4.01 13.63
C LEU A 79 1.64 -2.99 12.83
N HIS A 80 1.76 -1.79 13.37
CA HIS A 80 2.73 -0.79 12.93
C HIS A 80 3.90 -0.79 13.88
N ALA A 81 5.08 -1.14 13.39
CA ALA A 81 6.33 -1.11 14.13
C ALA A 81 7.11 0.14 13.74
N TRP A 82 7.30 1.05 14.68
CA TRP A 82 8.22 2.18 14.60
C TRP A 82 9.56 1.74 15.17
N VAL A 83 10.60 1.73 14.34
CA VAL A 83 11.88 1.10 14.68
C VAL A 83 12.97 2.15 14.68
N ARG A 84 13.76 2.16 15.76
CA ARG A 84 15.03 2.87 15.82
C ARG A 84 16.18 1.88 15.64
N CYS A 85 17.16 2.31 14.88
CA CYS A 85 18.29 1.48 14.50
C CYS A 85 19.60 2.07 15.00
N ARG A 86 20.57 1.17 15.20
CA ARG A 86 21.95 1.55 15.43
C ARG A 86 22.46 2.37 14.25
N SER A 87 23.24 3.39 14.53
CA SER A 87 23.86 4.24 13.51
C SER A 87 24.58 3.40 12.45
N GLY A 88 24.32 3.72 11.18
CA GLY A 88 24.89 2.99 10.04
C GLY A 88 24.27 1.63 9.73
N ARG A 89 23.20 1.20 10.43
CA ARG A 89 22.53 -0.11 10.23
C ARG A 89 21.10 -0.04 9.69
N VAL A 90 20.61 1.16 9.40
CA VAL A 90 19.22 1.42 8.96
C VAL A 90 18.88 0.61 7.70
N ALA A 91 19.80 0.55 6.72
CA ALA A 91 19.56 -0.16 5.47
C ALA A 91 19.47 -1.67 5.68
N GLU A 92 20.40 -2.26 6.43
CA GLU A 92 20.40 -3.70 6.71
C GLU A 92 19.17 -4.14 7.51
N ALA A 93 18.76 -3.34 8.50
CA ALA A 93 17.53 -3.58 9.26
C ALA A 93 16.27 -3.49 8.38
N ALA A 94 16.21 -2.48 7.49
CA ALA A 94 15.10 -2.34 6.54
C ALA A 94 15.01 -3.53 5.57
N GLU A 95 16.15 -3.98 5.03
CA GLU A 95 16.21 -5.14 4.16
C GLU A 95 15.82 -6.44 4.89
N ALA A 96 16.24 -6.61 6.14
CA ALA A 96 15.86 -7.76 6.96
C ALA A 96 14.35 -7.78 7.25
N LEU A 97 13.78 -6.65 7.66
CA LEU A 97 12.33 -6.50 7.84
C LEU A 97 11.57 -6.77 6.54
N ALA A 98 12.05 -6.27 5.41
CA ALA A 98 11.40 -6.44 4.12
C ALA A 98 11.32 -7.92 3.68
N ARG A 99 12.29 -8.75 4.09
CA ARG A 99 12.30 -10.20 3.81
C ARG A 99 11.31 -11.00 4.66
N LEU A 100 10.79 -10.45 5.77
CA LEU A 100 9.81 -11.17 6.58
C LEU A 100 8.48 -11.31 5.82
N GLY A 101 7.98 -12.55 5.71
CA GLY A 101 6.71 -12.85 5.03
C GLY A 101 5.50 -12.14 5.64
N ILE A 102 5.54 -11.87 6.95
CA ILE A 102 4.49 -11.13 7.69
C ILE A 102 4.51 -9.62 7.43
N THR A 103 5.55 -9.06 6.80
CA THR A 103 5.68 -7.62 6.59
C THR A 103 5.06 -7.19 5.26
N GLN A 104 4.24 -6.14 5.27
CA GLN A 104 3.56 -5.57 4.10
C GLN A 104 4.22 -4.28 3.60
N LEU A 105 4.64 -3.41 4.51
CA LEU A 105 5.30 -2.13 4.22
C LEU A 105 6.58 -2.04 5.02
N VAL A 106 7.66 -1.56 4.41
CA VAL A 106 8.87 -1.11 5.12
C VAL A 106 9.35 0.17 4.46
N VAL A 107 9.40 1.25 5.23
CA VAL A 107 9.91 2.55 4.79
C VAL A 107 10.95 3.06 5.77
N THR A 108 11.98 3.70 5.23
CA THR A 108 12.92 4.51 6.02
C THR A 108 12.39 5.92 6.17
N LEU A 109 12.58 6.52 7.34
CA LEU A 109 12.02 7.81 7.70
C LEU A 109 13.13 8.79 8.10
N ALA A 110 12.99 10.04 7.67
CA ALA A 110 13.63 11.19 8.30
C ALA A 110 12.65 11.70 9.37
N GLY A 111 12.89 11.32 10.62
CA GLY A 111 12.03 11.60 11.76
C GLY A 111 12.63 11.04 13.05
N THR A 112 11.79 10.76 14.03
CA THR A 112 12.17 10.22 15.35
C THR A 112 12.42 8.72 15.34
N ALA A 113 11.74 7.99 14.46
CA ALA A 113 12.07 6.62 14.10
C ALA A 113 12.87 6.60 12.80
N ASP A 114 13.74 5.61 12.66
CA ASP A 114 14.51 5.38 11.43
C ASP A 114 13.69 4.59 10.40
N LEU A 115 12.80 3.72 10.86
CA LEU A 115 11.93 2.89 10.02
C LEU A 115 10.49 2.90 10.53
N MET A 116 9.54 2.74 9.61
CA MET A 116 8.20 2.26 9.90
C MET A 116 7.93 1.01 9.08
N ALA A 117 7.42 -0.03 9.75
CA ALA A 117 6.98 -1.27 9.12
C ALA A 117 5.52 -1.57 9.45
N GLU A 118 4.76 -2.06 8.47
CA GLU A 118 3.44 -2.63 8.68
C GLU A 118 3.54 -4.15 8.57
N LEU A 119 3.01 -4.85 9.57
CA LEU A 119 2.98 -6.30 9.65
C LEU A 119 1.54 -6.80 9.71
N THR A 120 1.27 -7.91 9.05
CA THR A 120 0.00 -8.64 9.13
C THR A 120 0.27 -10.02 9.70
N LEU A 121 -0.27 -10.27 10.89
CA LEU A 121 -0.19 -11.56 11.58
C LEU A 121 -1.42 -12.40 11.23
N ALA A 122 -1.22 -13.71 11.15
CA ALA A 122 -2.32 -14.65 10.98
C ALA A 122 -3.17 -14.74 12.25
N ASP A 123 -2.52 -14.84 13.41
CA ASP A 123 -3.14 -14.96 14.73
C ASP A 123 -2.65 -13.84 15.68
N ALA A 124 -3.55 -13.36 16.54
CA ALA A 124 -3.20 -12.47 17.63
C ALA A 124 -2.26 -13.13 18.65
N ALA A 125 -2.31 -14.46 18.79
CA ALA A 125 -1.43 -15.22 19.66
C ALA A 125 0.06 -15.11 19.27
N ASP A 126 0.38 -14.76 18.02
CA ASP A 126 1.75 -14.57 17.54
C ASP A 126 2.33 -13.21 17.95
N MET A 127 1.48 -12.23 18.28
CA MET A 127 1.90 -10.85 18.54
C MET A 127 2.96 -10.73 19.65
N PRO A 128 2.84 -11.38 20.82
CA PRO A 128 3.84 -11.29 21.88
C PRO A 128 5.23 -11.71 21.39
N ASP A 129 5.30 -12.81 20.63
CA ASP A 129 6.56 -13.32 20.11
C ASP A 129 7.18 -12.40 19.06
N VAL A 130 6.35 -11.89 18.15
CA VAL A 130 6.78 -10.95 17.11
C VAL A 130 7.38 -9.70 17.72
N VAL A 131 6.70 -9.11 18.71
CA VAL A 131 7.10 -7.83 19.33
C VAL A 131 8.30 -8.01 20.27
N THR A 132 8.35 -9.09 21.05
CA THR A 132 9.36 -9.25 22.10
C THR A 132 10.60 -10.02 21.65
N ARG A 133 10.51 -10.83 20.59
CA ARG A 133 11.60 -11.67 20.11
C ARG A 133 11.96 -11.40 18.65
N VAL A 134 11.00 -11.51 17.73
CA VAL A 134 11.32 -11.47 16.29
C VAL A 134 11.86 -10.11 15.87
N LEU A 135 11.13 -9.03 16.13
CA LEU A 135 11.55 -7.67 15.72
C LEU A 135 12.86 -7.24 16.42
N PRO A 136 13.04 -7.43 17.73
CA PRO A 136 14.30 -7.08 18.40
C PRO A 136 15.50 -7.95 17.98
N SER A 137 15.29 -9.15 17.43
CA SER A 137 16.39 -10.03 16.99
C SER A 137 17.06 -9.60 15.68
N ILE A 138 16.47 -8.64 14.96
CA ILE A 138 17.01 -8.15 13.69
C ILE A 138 18.26 -7.32 13.97
N ASP A 139 19.40 -7.70 13.38
CA ASP A 139 20.65 -6.94 13.56
C ASP A 139 20.46 -5.48 13.15
N GLY A 140 20.96 -4.58 13.99
CA GLY A 140 20.79 -3.14 13.83
C GLY A 140 19.54 -2.57 14.49
N VAL A 141 18.55 -3.36 14.91
CA VAL A 141 17.39 -2.85 15.67
C VAL A 141 17.79 -2.55 17.12
N GLU A 142 17.50 -1.34 17.60
CA GLU A 142 17.75 -0.90 18.98
C GLU A 142 16.47 -0.78 19.79
N GLN A 143 15.40 -0.25 19.18
CA GLN A 143 14.13 -0.05 19.83
C GLN A 143 12.99 -0.30 18.84
N VAL A 144 11.91 -0.90 19.34
CA VAL A 144 10.67 -1.11 18.60
C VAL A 144 9.51 -0.56 19.42
N GLU A 145 8.74 0.34 18.83
CA GLU A 145 7.42 0.71 19.33
C GLU A 145 6.37 0.07 18.41
N ALA A 146 5.65 -0.93 18.93
CA ALA A 146 4.58 -1.61 18.20
C ALA A 146 3.22 -1.01 18.56
N ARG A 147 2.48 -0.58 17.54
CA ARG A 147 1.11 -0.05 17.65
C ARG A 147 0.15 -0.95 16.90
N LEU A 148 -0.95 -1.31 17.54
CA LEU A 148 -2.01 -2.12 16.94
C LEU A 148 -2.89 -1.24 16.06
N VAL A 149 -3.16 -1.64 14.83
CA VAL A 149 -4.22 -1.03 14.02
C VAL A 149 -5.56 -1.51 14.55
N LEU A 150 -6.34 -0.57 15.10
CA LEU A 150 -7.65 -0.82 15.70
C LEU A 150 -8.77 -0.64 14.68
N ARG A 151 -8.61 0.27 13.72
CA ARG A 151 -9.63 0.58 12.72
C ARG A 151 -9.04 1.15 11.44
N PRO A 152 -9.30 0.57 10.25
CA PRO A 152 -9.01 1.24 9.00
C PRO A 152 -10.06 2.30 8.67
N PHE A 153 -9.61 3.50 8.28
CA PHE A 153 -10.46 4.56 7.73
C PHE A 153 -10.25 4.73 6.22
N ARG A 154 -9.01 4.52 5.74
CA ARG A 154 -8.68 4.42 4.31
C ARG A 154 -7.48 3.52 4.12
N ARG A 155 -7.51 2.65 3.10
CA ARG A 155 -6.40 1.75 2.76
C ARG A 155 -5.63 2.25 1.55
N ALA A 156 -4.37 1.85 1.46
CA ALA A 156 -3.50 2.25 0.36
C ALA A 156 -4.02 1.79 -1.02
N GLY A 157 -4.74 0.66 -1.10
CA GLY A 157 -5.36 0.18 -2.33
C GLY A 157 -6.53 1.03 -2.84
N GLN A 158 -7.10 1.88 -1.99
CA GLN A 158 -8.17 2.84 -2.34
C GLN A 158 -7.61 4.17 -2.83
N TRP A 159 -6.30 4.39 -2.73
CA TRP A 159 -5.69 5.58 -3.29
C TRP A 159 -5.79 5.55 -4.83
N ARG A 160 -6.02 6.73 -5.41
CA ARG A 160 -6.18 6.92 -6.85
C ARG A 160 -5.29 8.09 -7.26
N ILE A 161 -4.68 7.96 -8.44
CA ILE A 161 -4.01 9.05 -9.13
C ILE A 161 -5.11 10.03 -9.55
N GLN A 162 -5.34 11.05 -8.74
CA GLN A 162 -6.31 12.10 -9.07
C GLN A 162 -5.67 13.08 -10.08
N ALA A 163 -6.33 13.27 -11.22
CA ALA A 163 -6.35 14.60 -11.83
C ALA A 163 -7.24 15.47 -10.93
N ASP A 164 -6.82 16.70 -10.60
CA ASP A 164 -7.48 17.55 -9.61
C ASP A 164 -9.03 17.53 -9.75
N GLY A 165 -9.75 17.22 -8.65
CA GLY A 165 -11.21 17.43 -8.55
C GLY A 165 -12.12 16.20 -8.44
N ALA A 166 -11.62 14.97 -8.57
CA ALA A 166 -12.43 13.77 -8.31
C ALA A 166 -12.52 13.50 -6.79
N ALA A 167 -13.71 13.51 -6.20
CA ALA A 167 -13.88 13.17 -4.79
C ALA A 167 -13.42 11.73 -4.53
N PRO A 168 -12.64 11.46 -3.46
CA PRO A 168 -12.32 10.09 -3.09
C PRO A 168 -13.61 9.31 -2.83
N GLU A 169 -13.65 8.08 -3.32
CA GLU A 169 -14.74 7.16 -3.03
C GLU A 169 -14.84 6.98 -1.50
N ALA A 170 -16.06 7.04 -0.98
CA ALA A 170 -16.28 7.03 0.46
C ALA A 170 -15.66 5.78 1.11
N PRO A 171 -15.14 5.89 2.34
CA PRO A 171 -14.71 4.71 3.10
C PRO A 171 -15.81 3.66 3.12
N ASP A 172 -15.45 2.43 2.73
CA ASP A 172 -16.40 1.33 2.72
C ASP A 172 -16.86 1.02 4.17
N PRO A 173 -18.17 1.07 4.48
CA PRO A 173 -18.65 0.77 5.82
C PRO A 173 -18.34 -0.69 6.20
N ALA A 174 -17.69 -0.84 7.35
CA ALA A 174 -17.55 -2.02 8.21
C ALA A 174 -17.63 -3.41 7.52
N SER A 175 -16.47 -4.08 7.50
CA SER A 175 -16.27 -5.48 7.11
C SER A 175 -17.38 -6.41 7.61
N GLN A 176 -17.86 -7.28 6.71
CA GLN A 176 -18.62 -8.48 7.08
C GLN A 176 -17.83 -9.32 8.10
N ALA A 177 -18.51 -10.18 8.86
CA ALA A 177 -17.87 -11.07 9.82
C ALA A 177 -16.71 -11.83 9.15
N PRO A 178 -15.52 -11.91 9.78
CA PRO A 178 -14.36 -12.57 9.20
C PRO A 178 -14.70 -14.02 8.81
N LEU A 179 -14.45 -14.38 7.55
CA LEU A 179 -14.60 -15.75 7.07
C LEU A 179 -13.22 -16.27 6.68
N ALA A 180 -12.77 -17.31 7.37
CA ALA A 180 -11.53 -17.97 7.02
C ALA A 180 -11.59 -18.47 5.57
N LEU A 181 -10.54 -18.20 4.81
CA LEU A 181 -10.42 -18.69 3.44
C LEU A 181 -10.23 -20.21 3.44
N THR A 182 -10.95 -20.90 2.58
CA THR A 182 -10.68 -22.31 2.26
C THR A 182 -9.32 -22.46 1.58
N GLU A 183 -8.73 -23.65 1.61
CA GLU A 183 -7.41 -23.90 1.01
C GLU A 183 -7.34 -23.51 -0.49
N PRO A 184 -8.34 -23.81 -1.35
CA PRO A 184 -8.32 -23.33 -2.73
C PRO A 184 -8.43 -21.80 -2.84
N GLU A 185 -9.24 -21.15 -1.99
CA GLU A 185 -9.32 -19.68 -1.96
C GLU A 185 -7.98 -19.06 -1.54
N GLN A 186 -7.28 -19.65 -0.57
CA GLN A 186 -5.94 -19.19 -0.15
C GLN A 186 -4.94 -19.29 -1.30
N ARG A 187 -4.96 -20.37 -2.08
CA ARG A 187 -4.10 -20.54 -3.27
C ARG A 187 -4.43 -19.50 -4.36
N ILE A 188 -5.71 -19.28 -4.65
CA ILE A 188 -6.15 -18.25 -5.60
C ILE A 188 -5.66 -16.86 -5.16
N VAL A 189 -5.88 -16.50 -3.89
CA VAL A 189 -5.47 -15.22 -3.33
C VAL A 189 -3.95 -15.05 -3.38
N ALA A 190 -3.19 -16.06 -2.96
CA ALA A 190 -1.72 -16.01 -2.97
C ALA A 190 -1.15 -15.82 -4.39
N HIS A 191 -1.77 -16.44 -5.40
CA HIS A 191 -1.38 -16.25 -6.79
C HIS A 191 -1.74 -14.83 -7.29
N LEU A 192 -2.95 -14.37 -7.00
CA LEU A 192 -3.42 -13.05 -7.41
C LEU A 192 -2.70 -11.88 -6.71
N MET A 193 -2.18 -12.08 -5.50
CA MET A 193 -1.32 -11.10 -4.82
C MET A 193 0.01 -10.87 -5.57
N ARG A 194 0.45 -11.84 -6.38
CA ARG A 194 1.63 -11.72 -7.25
C ARG A 194 1.25 -11.22 -8.65
N ASP A 195 0.22 -11.82 -9.26
CA ASP A 195 -0.33 -11.41 -10.54
C ASP A 195 -1.85 -11.25 -10.47
N GLY A 196 -2.31 -10.02 -10.28
CA GLY A 196 -3.73 -9.71 -10.20
C GLY A 196 -4.48 -9.86 -11.53
N ARG A 197 -3.77 -10.04 -12.66
CA ARG A 197 -4.35 -10.29 -13.99
C ARG A 197 -4.25 -11.75 -14.44
N ALA A 198 -3.77 -12.66 -13.57
CA ALA A 198 -3.73 -14.09 -13.87
C ALA A 198 -5.07 -14.60 -14.42
N SER A 199 -4.97 -15.43 -15.45
CA SER A 199 -6.08 -16.03 -16.17
C SER A 199 -6.79 -17.09 -15.35
N LEU A 200 -8.05 -17.40 -15.70
CA LEU A 200 -8.80 -18.47 -15.02
C LEU A 200 -8.12 -19.84 -15.14
N ALA A 201 -7.43 -20.09 -16.26
CA ALA A 201 -6.64 -21.31 -16.47
C ALA A 201 -5.48 -21.41 -15.47
N GLU A 202 -4.73 -20.32 -15.26
CA GLU A 202 -3.64 -20.27 -14.29
C GLU A 202 -4.16 -20.44 -12.85
N LEU A 203 -5.26 -19.76 -12.51
CA LEU A 203 -5.90 -19.90 -11.19
C LEU A 203 -6.43 -21.30 -10.94
N SER A 204 -7.04 -21.93 -11.94
CA SER A 204 -7.53 -23.31 -11.89
C SER A 204 -6.38 -24.29 -11.63
N ALA A 205 -5.30 -24.18 -12.39
CA ALA A 205 -4.13 -25.03 -12.24
C ALA A 205 -3.49 -24.86 -10.86
N HIS A 206 -3.31 -23.61 -10.39
CA HIS A 206 -2.67 -23.34 -9.11
C HIS A 206 -3.55 -23.74 -7.91
N ALA A 207 -4.86 -23.59 -8.01
CA ALA A 207 -5.79 -23.94 -6.94
C ALA A 207 -6.18 -25.43 -6.92
N GLU A 208 -5.81 -26.19 -7.95
CA GLU A 208 -6.16 -27.61 -8.14
C GLU A 208 -7.68 -27.84 -8.24
N VAL A 209 -8.38 -26.97 -8.98
CA VAL A 209 -9.83 -27.06 -9.21
C VAL A 209 -10.15 -26.82 -10.69
N SER A 210 -11.36 -27.15 -11.13
CA SER A 210 -11.80 -26.83 -12.51
C SER A 210 -11.93 -25.32 -12.75
N GLU A 211 -11.74 -24.86 -14.00
CA GLU A 211 -11.90 -23.44 -14.37
C GLU A 211 -13.25 -22.83 -13.94
N PRO A 212 -14.41 -23.50 -14.12
CA PRO A 212 -15.69 -22.99 -13.59
C PRO A 212 -15.70 -22.83 -12.07
N THR A 213 -15.00 -23.71 -11.35
CA THR A 213 -14.87 -23.62 -9.89
C THR A 213 -13.98 -22.45 -9.51
N ALA A 214 -12.83 -22.27 -10.16
CA ALA A 214 -11.93 -21.14 -9.92
C ALA A 214 -12.62 -19.80 -10.20
N GLN A 215 -13.41 -19.70 -11.28
CA GLN A 215 -14.21 -18.52 -11.59
C GLN A 215 -15.23 -18.22 -10.49
N ARG A 216 -15.97 -19.24 -10.03
CA ARG A 216 -16.96 -19.10 -8.95
C ARG A 216 -16.30 -18.67 -7.63
N LEU A 217 -15.14 -19.24 -7.28
CA LEU A 217 -14.40 -18.87 -6.08
C LEU A 217 -13.91 -17.43 -6.15
N LEU A 218 -13.31 -17.03 -7.29
CA LEU A 218 -12.87 -15.66 -7.51
C LEU A 218 -14.03 -14.67 -7.39
N GLN A 219 -15.15 -14.94 -8.07
CA GLN A 219 -16.34 -14.10 -8.01
C GLN A 219 -16.83 -13.95 -6.57
N HIS A 220 -16.89 -15.07 -5.83
CA HIS A 220 -17.32 -15.05 -4.44
C HIS A 220 -16.36 -14.28 -3.53
N LEU A 221 -15.04 -14.36 -3.74
CA LEU A 221 -14.03 -13.60 -2.99
C LEU A 221 -14.20 -12.08 -3.20
N VAL A 222 -14.47 -11.67 -4.45
CA VAL A 222 -14.71 -10.26 -4.81
C VAL A 222 -16.05 -9.77 -4.26
N GLU A 223 -17.13 -10.53 -4.44
CA GLU A 223 -18.48 -10.17 -3.98
C GLU A 223 -18.54 -10.00 -2.45
N ARG A 224 -17.87 -10.89 -1.71
CA ARG A 224 -17.77 -10.78 -0.24
C ARG A 224 -16.72 -9.78 0.23
N ARG A 225 -16.02 -9.11 -0.69
CA ARG A 225 -14.94 -8.13 -0.44
C ARG A 225 -13.75 -8.70 0.35
N ALA A 226 -13.55 -10.02 0.30
CA ALA A 226 -12.35 -10.65 0.85
C ALA A 226 -11.12 -10.35 -0.02
N LEU A 227 -11.34 -10.06 -1.31
CA LEU A 227 -10.32 -9.74 -2.29
C LEU A 227 -10.70 -8.51 -3.11
N SER A 228 -9.76 -7.58 -3.25
CA SER A 228 -9.87 -6.43 -4.15
C SER A 228 -8.68 -6.39 -5.10
N PHE A 229 -8.77 -5.66 -6.20
CA PHE A 229 -7.66 -5.47 -7.14
C PHE A 229 -7.15 -4.05 -7.08
N ARG A 230 -5.84 -3.89 -7.26
CA ARG A 230 -5.18 -2.58 -7.30
C ARG A 230 -4.04 -2.56 -8.29
N VAL A 231 -3.73 -1.37 -8.75
CA VAL A 231 -2.51 -1.08 -9.50
C VAL A 231 -1.47 -0.55 -8.53
N GLU A 232 -0.38 -1.28 -8.39
CA GLU A 232 0.77 -0.84 -7.61
C GLU A 232 1.78 -0.13 -8.52
N VAL A 233 2.04 1.13 -8.19
CA VAL A 233 2.98 2.02 -8.87
C VAL A 233 3.65 2.89 -7.81
N GLU A 234 4.93 3.19 -7.99
CA GLU A 234 5.65 4.09 -7.06
C GLU A 234 5.10 5.52 -7.19
N PRO A 235 4.64 6.17 -6.09
CA PRO A 235 4.02 7.50 -6.15
C PRO A 235 4.88 8.57 -6.82
N ALA A 236 6.21 8.51 -6.65
CA ALA A 236 7.15 9.42 -7.28
C ALA A 236 7.07 9.42 -8.82
N LEU A 237 6.69 8.31 -9.44
CA LEU A 237 6.56 8.20 -10.91
C LEU A 237 5.34 8.94 -11.44
N VAL A 238 4.33 9.12 -10.60
CA VAL A 238 3.01 9.68 -10.96
C VAL A 238 2.79 11.07 -10.32
N GLY A 239 3.87 11.77 -10.02
CA GLY A 239 3.84 13.17 -9.57
C GLY A 239 3.80 13.40 -8.07
N PHE A 240 4.00 12.36 -7.25
CA PHE A 240 4.02 12.46 -5.79
C PHE A 240 5.37 11.98 -5.21
N PRO A 241 6.47 12.74 -5.41
CA PRO A 241 7.82 12.33 -4.99
C PRO A 241 8.06 12.47 -3.48
N VAL A 242 7.19 13.18 -2.75
CA VAL A 242 7.32 13.36 -1.30
C VAL A 242 6.22 12.58 -0.62
N GLU A 243 6.58 11.72 0.33
CA GLU A 243 5.63 11.02 1.19
C GLU A 243 5.99 11.24 2.65
N ALA A 244 4.99 11.24 3.52
CA ALA A 244 5.22 11.30 4.94
C ALA A 244 4.24 10.39 5.68
N VAL A 245 4.73 9.81 6.77
CA VAL A 245 3.90 9.16 7.77
C VAL A 245 3.74 10.12 8.93
N ILE A 246 2.50 10.41 9.29
CA ILE A 246 2.15 11.38 10.32
C ILE A 246 1.41 10.64 11.44
N SER A 247 2.00 10.63 12.63
CA SER A 247 1.28 10.23 13.84
C SER A 247 0.50 11.44 14.36
N VAL A 248 -0.81 11.32 14.54
CA VAL A 248 -1.67 12.43 15.00
C VAL A 248 -2.27 12.08 16.35
N GLN A 249 -2.03 12.95 17.33
CA GLN A 249 -2.70 12.92 18.62
C GLN A 249 -3.99 13.74 18.50
N VAL A 250 -5.11 13.13 18.86
CA VAL A 250 -6.44 13.72 18.68
C VAL A 250 -7.24 13.53 19.97
N ARG A 251 -8.04 14.55 20.35
CA ARG A 251 -8.97 14.41 21.46
C ARG A 251 -9.91 13.21 21.22
N PRO A 252 -10.03 12.24 22.15
CA PRO A 252 -10.79 11.02 21.92
C PRO A 252 -12.22 11.21 21.39
N GLN A 253 -12.92 12.27 21.82
CA GLN A 253 -14.31 12.53 21.46
C GLN A 253 -14.53 12.87 19.98
N VAL A 254 -13.48 13.27 19.25
CA VAL A 254 -13.57 13.73 17.86
C VAL A 254 -12.75 12.89 16.88
N VAL A 255 -12.11 11.81 17.35
CA VAL A 255 -11.24 10.94 16.53
C VAL A 255 -11.94 10.46 15.27
N ASP A 256 -13.15 9.93 15.39
CA ASP A 256 -13.88 9.38 14.25
C ASP A 256 -14.26 10.46 13.22
N ALA A 257 -14.64 11.65 13.68
CA ALA A 257 -15.00 12.77 12.81
C ALA A 257 -13.76 13.29 12.04
N LEU A 258 -12.64 13.48 12.74
CA LEU A 258 -11.39 13.90 12.10
C LEU A 258 -10.86 12.82 11.16
N ALA A 259 -10.94 11.55 11.56
CA ALA A 259 -10.48 10.46 10.71
C ALA A 259 -11.33 10.33 9.44
N ALA A 260 -12.65 10.48 9.54
CA ALA A 260 -13.52 10.52 8.36
C ALA A 260 -13.17 11.69 7.43
N HIS A 261 -12.85 12.87 7.99
CA HIS A 261 -12.42 14.03 7.21
C HIS A 261 -11.07 13.77 6.51
N LEU A 262 -10.05 13.33 7.26
CA LEU A 262 -8.72 13.05 6.72
C LEU A 262 -8.75 11.89 5.72
N ALA A 263 -9.61 10.89 5.89
CA ALA A 263 -9.78 9.81 4.92
C ALA A 263 -10.17 10.34 3.53
N LEU A 264 -10.97 11.42 3.48
CA LEU A 264 -11.40 12.07 2.24
C LEU A 264 -10.40 13.11 1.72
N ASP A 265 -9.28 13.34 2.41
CA ASP A 265 -8.25 14.24 1.91
C ASP A 265 -7.57 13.64 0.65
N PRO A 266 -7.35 14.43 -0.42
CA PRO A 266 -6.71 13.95 -1.65
C PRO A 266 -5.27 13.45 -1.43
N ASN A 267 -4.59 13.93 -0.39
CA ASN A 267 -3.22 13.52 -0.08
C ASN A 267 -3.17 12.18 0.66
N THR A 268 -4.29 11.70 1.20
CA THR A 268 -4.33 10.48 1.99
C THR A 268 -4.10 9.26 1.12
N ARG A 269 -2.98 8.57 1.34
CA ARG A 269 -2.75 7.22 0.82
C ARG A 269 -3.48 6.21 1.69
N CYS A 270 -3.26 6.25 3.00
CA CYS A 270 -3.98 5.44 3.96
C CYS A 270 -4.08 6.15 5.32
N LEU A 271 -5.07 5.74 6.10
CA LEU A 271 -5.39 6.29 7.40
C LEU A 271 -5.92 5.16 8.30
N PHE A 272 -5.30 5.01 9.46
CA PHE A 272 -5.62 3.98 10.43
C PHE A 272 -5.76 4.60 11.82
N GLY A 273 -6.80 4.18 12.55
CA GLY A 273 -6.86 4.34 14.00
C GLY A 273 -5.95 3.31 14.67
N THR A 274 -5.04 3.77 15.52
CA THR A 274 -4.01 2.93 16.14
C THR A 274 -4.06 2.99 17.66
N SER A 275 -3.53 1.97 18.32
CA SER A 275 -3.19 2.05 19.75
C SER A 275 -1.90 2.88 19.95
N GLY A 276 -1.63 3.25 21.21
CA GLY A 276 -0.44 4.01 21.59
C GLY A 276 -0.74 5.48 21.86
N ALA A 277 0.31 6.32 21.82
CA ALA A 277 0.21 7.74 22.17
C ALA A 277 -0.56 8.58 21.13
N SER A 278 -0.54 8.16 19.87
CA SER A 278 -1.26 8.81 18.77
C SER A 278 -2.44 7.94 18.33
N GLN A 279 -3.61 8.57 18.19
CA GLN A 279 -4.84 7.86 17.85
C GLN A 279 -4.91 7.55 16.36
N LEU A 280 -4.23 8.33 15.51
CA LEU A 280 -4.22 8.13 14.07
C LEU A 280 -2.80 7.99 13.53
N PHE A 281 -2.64 7.03 12.62
CA PHE A 281 -1.56 6.93 11.66
C PHE A 281 -2.07 7.44 10.32
N TRP A 282 -1.40 8.42 9.72
CA TRP A 282 -1.79 9.02 8.45
C TRP A 282 -0.62 9.05 7.46
N HIS A 283 -0.70 8.24 6.38
CA HIS A 283 0.29 8.26 5.32
C HIS A 283 -0.19 9.16 4.19
N VAL A 284 0.56 10.23 3.93
CA VAL A 284 0.27 11.24 2.90
C VAL A 284 1.24 11.20 1.74
N LEU A 285 0.74 11.57 0.56
CA LEU A 285 1.50 11.74 -0.67
C LEU A 285 1.43 13.21 -1.08
N CYS A 286 2.57 13.78 -1.46
CA CYS A 286 2.72 15.20 -1.74
C CYS A 286 3.57 15.42 -3.00
N ARG A 287 3.26 16.52 -3.71
CA ARG A 287 3.98 16.92 -4.93
C ARG A 287 5.40 17.42 -4.64
N ASP A 288 5.58 18.03 -3.47
CA ASP A 288 6.87 18.53 -2.96
C ASP A 288 6.78 18.79 -1.44
N SER A 289 7.87 19.31 -0.87
CA SER A 289 7.97 19.61 0.57
C SER A 289 7.14 20.80 1.02
N LEU A 290 6.87 21.78 0.14
CA LEU A 290 5.99 22.91 0.45
C LEU A 290 4.54 22.45 0.53
N HIS A 291 4.15 21.53 -0.37
CA HIS A 291 2.85 20.88 -0.29
C HIS A 291 2.70 20.07 0.99
N LEU A 292 3.74 19.34 1.42
CA LEU A 292 3.74 18.65 2.72
C LEU A 292 3.57 19.64 3.88
N TRP A 293 4.26 20.79 3.84
CA TRP A 293 4.09 21.84 4.83
C TRP A 293 2.64 22.34 4.89
N ASP A 294 1.99 22.58 3.75
CA ASP A 294 0.57 22.99 3.71
C ASP A 294 -0.36 21.89 4.23
N VAL A 295 -0.09 20.62 3.94
CA VAL A 295 -0.85 19.47 4.47
C VAL A 295 -0.79 19.44 5.99
N VAL A 296 0.40 19.61 6.58
CA VAL A 296 0.59 19.55 8.03
C VAL A 296 0.04 20.80 8.72
N THR A 297 0.32 21.99 8.18
CA THR A 297 0.03 23.25 8.88
C THR A 297 -1.37 23.79 8.64
N ARG A 298 -1.97 23.53 7.47
CA ARG A 298 -3.33 23.96 7.17
C ARG A 298 -4.30 22.81 7.25
N ARG A 299 -4.15 21.80 6.39
CA ARG A 299 -5.16 20.71 6.27
C ARG A 299 -5.32 19.92 7.57
N LEU A 300 -4.23 19.69 8.30
CA LEU A 300 -4.27 19.07 9.62
C LEU A 300 -4.33 20.12 10.75
N GLY A 301 -3.47 21.13 10.71
CA GLY A 301 -3.32 22.10 11.80
C GLY A 301 -4.53 22.99 12.09
N GLU A 302 -5.43 23.18 11.12
CA GLU A 302 -6.67 23.96 11.29
C GLU A 302 -7.84 23.12 11.82
N LEU A 303 -7.67 21.80 11.97
CA LEU A 303 -8.73 20.92 12.48
C LEU A 303 -8.81 20.99 14.02
N ASP A 304 -9.98 21.38 14.54
CA ASP A 304 -10.22 21.39 15.98
C ASP A 304 -10.12 19.96 16.56
N GLY A 305 -9.39 19.83 17.67
CA GLY A 305 -9.16 18.57 18.36
C GLY A 305 -7.87 17.86 18.03
N VAL A 306 -7.08 18.34 17.07
CA VAL A 306 -5.68 17.93 16.91
C VAL A 306 -4.86 18.51 18.07
N LEU A 307 -4.16 17.63 18.80
CA LEU A 307 -3.36 17.99 19.97
C LEU A 307 -1.88 18.12 19.63
N ALA A 308 -1.38 17.20 18.79
CA ALA A 308 -0.01 17.17 18.33
C ALA A 308 0.09 16.34 17.05
N SER A 309 1.13 16.56 16.27
CA SER A 309 1.50 15.69 15.16
C SER A 309 3.00 15.47 15.11
N GLU A 310 3.40 14.29 14.67
CA GLU A 310 4.79 13.88 14.48
C GLU A 310 4.94 13.38 13.06
N VAL A 311 5.84 14.01 12.30
CA VAL A 311 6.00 13.78 10.86
C VAL A 311 7.31 13.05 10.62
N GLY A 312 7.23 11.86 10.02
CA GLY A 312 8.36 11.14 9.47
C GLY A 312 8.32 11.18 7.95
N VAL A 313 9.26 11.87 7.30
CA VAL A 313 9.32 11.93 5.84
C VAL A 313 9.91 10.64 5.30
N VAL A 314 9.23 9.98 4.37
CA VAL A 314 9.73 8.74 3.77
C VAL A 314 10.92 9.04 2.87
N MET A 315 12.07 8.46 3.19
CA MET A 315 13.29 8.56 2.37
C MET A 315 13.35 7.48 1.30
N ARG A 316 12.91 6.26 1.64
CA ARG A 316 12.92 5.11 0.74
C ARG A 316 11.97 4.02 1.22
N ALA A 317 11.20 3.45 0.29
CA ALA A 317 10.47 2.20 0.50
C ALA A 317 11.36 0.98 0.16
N TYR A 318 11.39 0.00 1.06
CA TYR A 318 12.04 -1.30 0.88
C TYR A 318 11.00 -2.40 0.59
N LYS A 319 9.76 -2.21 1.02
CA LYS A 319 8.64 -3.09 0.73
C LYS A 319 7.34 -2.31 0.68
N ARG A 320 6.42 -2.64 -0.22
CA ARG A 320 5.03 -2.14 -0.21
C ARG A 320 4.10 -3.24 -0.69
N CYS A 321 2.95 -3.41 -0.05
CA CYS A 321 1.93 -4.39 -0.44
C CYS A 321 2.51 -5.82 -0.52
N GLY A 322 3.47 -6.14 0.35
CA GLY A 322 4.16 -7.44 0.32
C GLY A 322 5.28 -7.56 -0.73
N ILE A 323 5.45 -6.57 -1.62
CA ILE A 323 6.43 -6.58 -2.70
C ILE A 323 7.69 -5.82 -2.28
N VAL A 324 8.83 -6.51 -2.29
CA VAL A 324 10.16 -5.92 -2.04
C VAL A 324 10.51 -4.95 -3.17
N ARG A 325 11.20 -3.85 -2.85
CA ARG A 325 11.51 -2.76 -3.80
C ARG A 325 12.99 -2.68 -4.16
N GLU A 326 13.25 -2.42 -5.44
CA GLU A 326 14.57 -2.04 -5.96
C GLU A 326 14.58 -0.56 -6.32
N GLY A 327 14.70 0.30 -5.30
CA GLY A 327 14.52 1.74 -5.47
C GLY A 327 13.07 2.06 -5.84
N ALA A 328 12.85 2.75 -6.97
CA ALA A 328 11.51 3.07 -7.47
C ALA A 328 10.84 1.90 -8.22
N ARG A 329 11.57 0.80 -8.47
CA ARG A 329 11.04 -0.37 -9.18
C ARG A 329 10.45 -1.39 -8.21
N LEU A 330 9.45 -2.10 -8.69
CA LEU A 330 8.97 -3.32 -8.09
C LEU A 330 10.09 -4.36 -8.18
N GLY A 331 10.43 -5.01 -7.07
CA GLY A 331 11.40 -6.11 -7.08
C GLY A 331 10.78 -7.37 -7.68
N ALA A 332 11.63 -8.37 -7.91
CA ALA A 332 11.16 -9.73 -8.14
C ALA A 332 10.33 -10.20 -6.93
N ASP A 333 9.39 -11.10 -7.16
CA ASP A 333 8.61 -11.70 -6.08
C ASP A 333 9.55 -12.30 -5.03
N ALA A 334 9.29 -12.02 -3.76
CA ALA A 334 9.98 -12.72 -2.68
C ALA A 334 9.60 -14.21 -2.81
N ALA A 335 10.61 -15.03 -3.12
CA ALA A 335 10.49 -16.48 -3.21
C ALA A 335 10.03 -17.08 -1.87
#